data_AF-A0A2W4UMA4-F1
#
_entry.id   AF-A0A2W4UMA4-F1
#
_cell.length_a   1.000
_cell.length_b   1.000
_cell.length_c   1.000
_cell.angle_alpha   90.00
_cell.angle_beta   90.00
_cell.angle_gamma   90.00
#
_symmetry.space_group_name_H-M   'P 1'
#
loop_
_entity.id
_entity.type
_entity.pdbx_description
1 polymer ?
#
loop_
_entity_poly.entity_id
_entity_poly.type
_entity_poly.pdbx_seq_one_letter_code
_entity_poly.pdbx_strand_id
1 'polypeptide(L)' 'MDTRLMRLAWSVVDEAPEQPRQRASAADQINLFVRKIDDRAALSSQERQQVKQYLCDRLHLIQELYQAQII' A
#
# COMPACT_ATOMS: atom_id res chain seq x y z
N MET A 1 13.04 2.80 -6.53
CA MET A 1 11.71 2.50 -7.11
C MET A 1 11.40 3.57 -8.13
N ASP A 2 10.82 3.21 -9.28
CA ASP A 2 10.46 4.17 -10.34
C ASP A 2 9.30 5.09 -9.90
N THR A 3 9.30 6.35 -10.37
CA THR A 3 8.29 7.37 -10.01
C THR A 3 6.88 7.00 -10.46
N ARG A 4 6.73 6.24 -11.54
CA ARG A 4 5.43 5.70 -11.99
C ARG A 4 4.90 4.68 -10.97
N LEU A 5 5.77 3.79 -10.49
CA LEU A 5 5.44 2.79 -9.49
C LEU A 5 5.09 3.43 -8.14
N MET A 6 5.81 4.48 -7.75
CA MET A 6 5.52 5.26 -6.54
C MET A 6 4.14 5.92 -6.60
N ARG A 7 3.80 6.55 -7.73
CA ARG A 7 2.49 7.16 -7.93
C ARG A 7 1.37 6.14 -7.89
N LEU A 8 1.57 4.98 -8.52
CA LEU A 8 0.59 3.89 -8.49
C LEU A 8 0.40 3.34 -7.08
N ALA A 9 1.49 3.14 -6.33
CA ALA A 9 1.42 2.69 -4.95
C ALA A 9 0.61 3.67 -4.08
N TRP A 10 0.87 4.97 -4.21
CA TRP A 10 0.12 6.00 -3.49
C TRP A 10 -1.34 6.10 -3.93
N SER A 11 -1.64 5.97 -5.22
CA SER A 11 -3.02 5.89 -5.72
C SER A 11 -3.77 4.74 -5.07
N VAL A 12 -3.17 3.54 -5.01
CA VAL A 12 -3.81 2.37 -4.40
C VAL A 12 -4.03 2.51 -2.89
N VAL A 13 -3.12 3.20 -2.19
CA VAL A 13 -3.29 3.55 -0.77
C VAL A 13 -4.45 4.55 -0.62
N ASP A 14 -4.48 5.61 -1.42
CA ASP A 14 -5.53 6.64 -1.37
C ASP A 14 -6.92 6.07 -1.72
N GLU A 15 -7.00 5.20 -2.73
CA GLU A 15 -8.21 4.50 -3.18
C GLU A 15 -8.67 3.38 -2.24
N ALA A 16 -8.05 3.19 -1.07
CA ALA A 16 -8.50 2.21 -0.10
C ALA A 16 -9.23 2.78 1.13
N PRO A 17 -10.22 3.69 0.99
CA PRO A 17 -10.97 4.22 2.13
C PRO A 17 -11.97 3.21 2.73
N GLU A 18 -12.21 2.07 2.08
CA GLU A 18 -13.19 1.07 2.54
C GLU A 18 -12.57 -0.17 3.23
N GLN A 19 -11.34 -0.09 3.76
CA GLN A 19 -10.84 -1.22 4.53
C GLN A 19 -11.60 -1.30 5.86
N PRO A 20 -12.25 -2.43 6.16
CA PRO A 20 -13.05 -2.57 7.36
C PRO A 20 -12.16 -2.28 8.56
N ARG A 21 -12.74 -1.64 9.59
CA ARG A 21 -12.15 -1.30 10.91
C ARG A 21 -11.53 -2.49 11.68
N GLN A 22 -11.31 -3.61 11.02
CA GLN A 22 -10.63 -4.76 11.53
C GLN A 22 -9.13 -4.46 11.60
N ARG A 23 -8.56 -4.81 12.75
CA ARG A 23 -7.14 -4.73 13.09
C ARG A 23 -6.31 -5.65 12.19
N ALA A 24 -6.28 -5.40 10.88
CA ALA A 24 -5.35 -6.06 9.98
C ALA A 24 -3.94 -5.75 10.48
N SER A 25 -3.09 -6.77 10.56
CA SER A 25 -1.70 -6.52 10.93
C SER A 25 -1.05 -5.64 9.86
N ALA A 26 0.00 -4.92 10.22
CA ALA A 26 0.78 -4.14 9.26
C ALA A 26 1.21 -4.98 8.05
N ALA A 27 1.60 -6.25 8.28
CA ALA A 27 2.00 -7.17 7.24
C ALA A 27 0.84 -7.49 6.27
N ASP A 28 -0.37 -7.70 6.79
CA ASP A 28 -1.56 -7.96 5.97
C ASP A 28 -1.91 -6.76 5.11
N GLN A 29 -1.84 -5.56 5.69
CA GLN A 29 -2.13 -4.31 4.99
C GLN A 29 -1.13 -4.06 3.83
N ILE A 30 0.16 -4.28 4.09
CA ILE A 30 1.22 -4.21 3.07
C ILE A 30 0.95 -5.23 1.95
N ASN A 31 0.68 -6.49 2.30
CA ASN A 31 0.45 -7.55 1.31
C ASN A 31 -0.80 -7.26 0.47
N LEU A 32 -1.84 -6.67 1.06
CA LEU A 32 -3.04 -6.25 0.35
C LEU A 32 -2.76 -5.13 -0.66
N PHE A 33 -1.99 -4.11 -0.28
CA PHE A 33 -1.59 -3.05 -1.21
C PHE A 33 -0.70 -3.58 -2.33
N VAL A 34 0.29 -4.41 -2.00
CA VAL A 34 1.16 -5.06 -3.01
C VAL A 34 0.31 -5.83 -4.01
N ARG A 35 -0.68 -6.61 -3.55
CA ARG A 35 -1.58 -7.36 -4.42
C ARG A 35 -2.43 -6.45 -5.31
N LYS A 36 -3.02 -5.38 -4.77
CA LYS A 36 -3.81 -4.43 -5.57
C LYS A 36 -2.99 -3.72 -6.64
N ILE A 37 -1.72 -3.40 -6.34
CA ILE A 37 -0.80 -2.78 -7.30
C ILE A 37 -0.42 -3.80 -8.38
N ASP A 38 -0.18 -5.05 -7.98
CA ASP A 38 0.10 -6.17 -8.87
C ASP A 38 -1.03 -6.46 -9.84
N ASP A 39 -2.27 -6.48 -9.36
CA ASP A 39 -3.46 -6.68 -10.21
C ASP A 39 -3.61 -5.56 -11.27
N ARG A 40 -3.12 -4.35 -11.01
CA ARG A 40 -3.22 -3.19 -11.93
C ARG A 40 -2.06 -3.08 -12.92
N ALA A 41 -0.86 -3.48 -12.51
CA ALA A 41 0.37 -3.22 -13.28
C ALA A 41 1.14 -4.48 -13.68
N ALA A 42 0.71 -5.67 -13.25
CA ALA A 42 1.40 -6.95 -13.46
C ALA A 42 2.90 -6.84 -13.12
N LEU A 43 3.21 -6.66 -11.83
CA LEU A 43 4.56 -6.37 -11.38
C LEU A 43 5.48 -7.57 -11.62
N SER A 44 6.71 -7.29 -12.06
CA SER A 44 7.79 -8.26 -11.98
C SER A 44 8.15 -8.58 -10.52
N SER A 45 8.85 -9.69 -10.28
CA SER A 45 9.33 -10.06 -8.94
C SER A 45 10.16 -8.96 -8.28
N GLN A 46 10.98 -8.25 -9.07
CA GLN A 46 11.80 -7.13 -8.59
C GLN A 46 10.94 -5.92 -8.21
N GLU A 47 9.97 -5.55 -9.05
CA GLU A 47 9.06 -4.44 -8.76
C GLU A 47 8.18 -4.73 -7.55
N ARG A 48 7.69 -5.97 -7.42
CA ARG A 48 6.92 -6.41 -6.25
C ARG A 48 7.73 -6.26 -4.96
N GLN A 49 9.02 -6.62 -4.98
CA GLN A 49 9.90 -6.42 -3.83
C GLN A 49 10.13 -4.93 -3.53
N GLN A 50 10.33 -4.10 -4.57
CA GLN A 50 10.49 -2.66 -4.40
C GLN A 50 9.24 -1.99 -3.80
N VAL A 51 8.06 -2.36 -4.29
CA VAL A 51 6.77 -1.86 -3.78
C VAL A 51 6.57 -2.30 -2.33
N LYS A 52 6.84 -3.57 -2.02
CA LYS A 52 6.73 -4.08 -0.65
C LYS A 52 7.65 -3.31 0.30
N GLN A 53 8.93 -3.14 -0.07
CA GLN A 53 9.88 -2.39 0.74
C GLN A 53 9.43 -0.93 0.92
N TYR A 54 9.02 -0.28 -0.17
CA TYR A 54 8.55 1.09 -0.15
C TYR A 54 7.34 1.32 0.78
N LEU A 55 6.37 0.40 0.75
CA LEU A 55 5.21 0.46 1.63
C LEU A 55 5.59 0.16 3.08
N CYS A 56 6.53 -0.76 3.34
CA CYS A 56 7.05 -1.02 4.69
C CYS A 56 7.71 0.22 5.28
N ASP A 57 8.59 0.88 4.52
CA ASP A 57 9.31 2.08 4.95
C ASP A 57 8.35 3.25 5.29
N ARG A 58 7.18 3.27 4.66
CA ARG A 58 6.16 4.32 4.81
C ARG A 58 4.94 3.88 5.60
N LEU A 59 5.00 2.72 6.24
CA LEU A 59 3.88 2.14 6.97
C LEU A 59 3.31 3.10 8.02
N HIS A 60 4.18 3.81 8.75
CA HIS A 60 3.74 4.80 9.74
C HIS A 60 2.85 5.89 9.13
N LEU A 61 3.28 6.46 8.00
CA LEU A 61 2.51 7.50 7.30
C LEU A 61 1.19 6.96 6.76
N ILE A 62 1.20 5.73 6.24
CA ILE A 62 -0.01 5.03 5.79
C ILE A 62 -0.99 4.85 6.96
N GLN A 63 -0.50 4.43 8.14
CA GLN A 63 -1.32 4.28 9.33
C GLN A 63 -1.90 5.61 9.83
N GLU A 64 -1.11 6.69 9.82
CA GLU A 64 -1.58 8.04 10.18
C GLU A 64 -2.73 8.50 9.28
N LEU A 65 -2.64 8.27 7.96
CA LEU A 65 -3.69 8.64 7.00
C LEU A 65 -5.03 7.94 7.28
N TYR A 66 -5.01 6.69 7.74
CA TYR A 66 -6.24 5.97 8.08
C TYR A 66 -6.73 6.24 9.51
N GLN A 67 -5.83 6.52 10.46
CA GLN A 67 -6.24 6.94 11.81
C GLN A 67 -6.89 8.33 11.78
N ALA A 68 -6.39 9.25 10.95
CA ALA A 68 -6.95 10.59 10.78
C ALA A 68 -8.38 10.57 10.19
N GLN A 69 -8.77 9.52 9.48
CA GLN A 69 -10.12 9.36 8.92
C GLN A 69 -11.16 8.85 9.93
N ILE A 70 -10.76 8.50 11.16
CA ILE A 70 -11.66 7.98 12.20
C ILE A 70 -12.19 9.10 13.11
N ILE A 71 -11.77 10.37 12.91
CA ILE A 71 -12.18 11.54 13.71
C ILE A 71 -13.24 12.37 12.98
#